data_AF-A0A6F8T9M8-F1
#
_entry.id   AF-A0A6F8T9M8-F1
#
_cell.length_a   1.000
_cell.length_b   1.000
_cell.length_c   1.000
_cell.angle_alpha   90.00
_cell.angle_beta   90.00
_cell.angle_gamma   90.00
#
_symmetry.space_group_name_H-M   'P 1'
#
loop_
_entity.id
_entity.type
_entity.pdbx_description
1 polymer ?
#
loop_
_entity_poly.entity_id
_entity_poly.type
_entity_poly.pdbx_seq_one_letter_code
_entity_poly.pdbx_strand_id
1 'polypeptide(L)'
;MCPENRAYIRNCEHQSFYLAALLRQENIPATVYDIEDINHTVVVTKYFLIDPWMGRIFSRSGTDLFEFYNSSLDMKASWLNKLLSNKEFTYSERLSKRILKYDLAHQETDTIANVGCCIIF
;
A
#
# COMPACT_ATOMS: atom_id res chain seq x y z
N MET A 1 -4.22 -19.40 3.67
CA MET A 1 -4.78 -18.90 4.94
C MET A 1 -3.71 -18.12 5.68
N CYS A 2 -3.79 -16.78 5.66
CA CYS A 2 -2.96 -15.95 6.52
C CYS A 2 -3.58 -15.94 7.92
N PRO A 3 -2.89 -16.44 8.97
CA PRO A 3 -3.40 -16.37 10.33
C PRO A 3 -3.46 -14.91 10.77
N GLU A 4 -4.51 -14.56 11.52
CA GLU A 4 -4.96 -13.23 11.93
C GLU A 4 -3.99 -12.44 12.85
N ASN A 5 -2.69 -12.42 12.54
CA ASN A 5 -1.69 -11.70 13.32
C ASN A 5 -1.44 -10.32 12.72
N ARG A 6 -1.82 -9.24 13.43
CA ARG A 6 -1.51 -7.83 13.08
C ARG A 6 -0.03 -7.58 12.79
N ALA A 7 0.88 -8.39 13.32
CA ALA A 7 2.31 -8.33 13.01
C ALA A 7 2.64 -8.74 11.56
N TYR A 8 1.86 -9.65 10.97
CA TYR A 8 2.01 -10.16 9.61
C TYR A 8 1.56 -9.13 8.58
N ILE A 9 0.38 -8.53 8.80
CA ILE A 9 -0.19 -7.44 7.96
C ILE A 9 0.75 -6.24 7.91
N ARG A 10 1.27 -5.83 9.08
CA ARG A 10 2.26 -4.75 9.13
C ARG A 10 3.51 -5.05 8.30
N ASN A 11 3.88 -6.32 8.10
CA ASN A 11 5.10 -6.63 7.35
C ASN A 11 4.91 -6.49 5.83
N CYS A 12 3.78 -6.96 5.29
CA CYS A 12 3.50 -6.81 3.87
C CYS A 12 3.23 -5.35 3.47
N GLU A 13 2.53 -4.56 4.30
CA GLU A 13 2.34 -3.12 4.08
C GLU A 13 3.68 -2.36 4.00
N HIS A 14 4.55 -2.53 5.00
CA HIS A 14 5.84 -1.82 5.04
C HIS A 14 6.75 -2.21 3.87
N GLN A 15 6.80 -3.50 3.52
CA GLN A 15 7.66 -3.97 2.43
C GLN A 15 7.13 -3.54 1.06
N SER A 16 5.82 -3.58 0.85
CA SER A 16 5.18 -3.09 -0.37
C SER A 16 5.32 -1.58 -0.53
N PHE A 17 5.16 -0.82 0.55
CA PHE A 17 5.45 0.62 0.53
C PHE A 17 6.89 0.90 0.15
N TYR A 18 7.86 0.22 0.78
CA TYR A 18 9.28 0.43 0.52
C TYR A 18 9.64 0.11 -0.93
N LEU A 19 9.20 -1.05 -1.43
CA LEU A 19 9.46 -1.44 -2.81
C LEU A 19 8.84 -0.46 -3.81
N ALA A 20 7.60 -0.04 -3.60
CA ALA A 20 6.94 0.93 -4.47
C ALA A 20 7.66 2.29 -4.48
N ALA A 21 8.16 2.75 -3.33
CA ALA A 21 8.97 3.97 -3.24
C ALA A 21 10.26 3.85 -4.07
N LEU A 22 11.02 2.77 -3.90
CA LEU A 22 12.25 2.52 -4.65
C LEU A 22 12.00 2.47 -6.16
N LEU A 23 10.98 1.73 -6.60
CA LEU A 23 10.63 1.64 -8.02
C LEU A 23 10.30 3.02 -8.61
N ARG A 24 9.55 3.85 -7.88
CA ARG A 24 9.22 5.21 -8.33
C ARG A 24 10.46 6.13 -8.40
N GLN A 25 11.43 5.97 -7.50
CA GLN A 25 12.71 6.71 -7.58
C GLN A 25 13.48 6.37 -8.86
N GLU A 26 13.40 5.12 -9.31
CA GLU A 26 13.96 4.66 -10.58
C GLU A 26 13.06 4.96 -11.80
N ASN A 27 12.05 5.84 -11.64
CA ASN A 27 11.06 6.19 -12.66
C ASN A 27 10.22 5.01 -13.18
N ILE A 28 10.05 3.95 -12.37
CA ILE A 28 9.18 2.82 -12.68
C ILE A 28 7.81 3.05 -12.00
N PRO A 29 6.71 3.17 -12.76
CA PRO A 29 5.38 3.29 -12.19
C PRO A 29 5.01 2.04 -11.38
N ALA A 30 4.78 2.24 -10.08
CA ALA A 30 4.42 1.20 -9.13
C ALA A 30 3.28 1.69 -8.22
N THR A 31 2.25 0.88 -8.04
CA THR A 31 1.07 1.18 -7.22
C THR A 31 0.88 0.08 -6.19
N VAL A 32 0.61 0.45 -4.95
CA VAL A 32 0.36 -0.49 -3.86
C VAL A 32 -1.12 -0.89 -3.85
N TYR A 33 -1.42 -2.18 -3.73
CA TYR A 33 -2.78 -2.70 -3.67
C TYR A 33 -2.96 -3.62 -2.47
N ASP A 34 -4.14 -3.58 -1.88
CA ASP A 34 -4.58 -4.48 -0.82
C ASP A 34 -5.51 -5.54 -1.43
N ILE A 35 -5.22 -6.81 -1.16
CA ILE A 35 -6.08 -7.96 -1.46
C ILE A 35 -6.99 -8.15 -0.25
N GLU A 36 -8.24 -7.70 -0.38
CA GLU A 36 -9.13 -7.40 0.75
C GLU A 36 -9.48 -8.65 1.57
N ASP A 37 -9.78 -9.76 0.89
CA ASP A 37 -10.28 -10.99 1.51
C ASP A 37 -9.21 -11.75 2.31
N ILE A 38 -7.92 -11.50 2.05
CA ILE A 38 -6.80 -12.09 2.78
C ILE A 38 -5.97 -11.06 3.55
N ASN A 39 -6.36 -9.79 3.52
CA ASN A 39 -5.69 -8.68 4.19
C ASN A 39 -4.17 -8.65 3.89
N HIS A 40 -3.84 -8.62 2.60
CA HIS A 40 -2.46 -8.71 2.12
C HIS A 40 -2.12 -7.60 1.12
N THR A 41 -0.95 -6.98 1.28
CA THR A 41 -0.55 -5.83 0.47
C THR A 41 0.54 -6.21 -0.53
N VAL A 42 0.35 -5.86 -1.80
CA VAL A 42 1.25 -6.16 -2.92
C VAL A 42 1.58 -4.90 -3.72
N VAL A 43 2.61 -4.97 -4.58
CA VAL A 43 2.99 -3.89 -5.49
C VAL A 43 2.68 -4.30 -6.92
N VAL A 44 1.94 -3.47 -7.65
CA VAL A 44 1.60 -3.70 -9.05
C VAL A 44 2.31 -2.67 -9.93
N THR A 45 2.94 -3.16 -10.98
CA THR A 45 3.51 -2.37 -12.08
C THR A 45 2.71 -2.61 -13.36
N LYS A 46 3.15 -2.01 -14.47
CA LYS A 46 2.54 -2.27 -15.79
C LYS A 46 2.50 -3.76 -16.14
N TYR A 47 3.54 -4.52 -15.80
CA TYR A 47 3.71 -5.90 -16.26
C TYR A 47 3.69 -6.95 -15.14
N PHE A 48 3.89 -6.53 -13.90
CA PHE A 48 4.08 -7.46 -12.78
C PHE A 48 3.20 -7.14 -11.58
N LEU A 49 2.76 -8.18 -10.90
CA LEU A 49 2.38 -8.14 -9.49
C LEU A 49 3.56 -8.67 -8.69
N ILE A 50 4.00 -7.91 -7.71
CA ILE A 50 5.15 -8.23 -6.87
C ILE A 50 4.66 -8.36 -5.44
N ASP A 51 4.95 -9.52 -4.86
CA ASP A 51 4.70 -9.81 -3.46
C ASP A 51 6.05 -9.78 -2.73
N PRO A 52 6.46 -8.63 -2.17
CA PRO A 52 7.75 -8.51 -1.53
C PRO A 52 7.83 -9.34 -0.24
N TRP A 53 6.70 -9.56 0.42
CA TRP A 53 6.64 -10.35 1.65
C TRP A 53 6.89 -11.83 1.40
N MET A 54 6.33 -12.37 0.32
CA MET A 54 6.58 -13.75 -0.12
C MET A 54 7.84 -13.89 -0.98
N GLY A 55 8.47 -12.78 -1.38
CA GLY A 55 9.60 -12.78 -2.32
C GLY A 55 9.22 -13.34 -3.70
N ARG A 56 8.00 -13.04 -4.17
CA ARG A 56 7.46 -13.56 -5.45
C ARG A 56 7.16 -12.42 -6.42
N ILE A 57 7.34 -12.72 -7.71
CA ILE A 57 6.99 -11.83 -8.82
C ILE A 57 6.16 -12.65 -9.81
N PHE A 58 5.02 -12.10 -10.18
CA PHE A 58 4.08 -12.73 -11.08
C PHE A 58 3.88 -11.85 -12.31
N SER A 59 3.87 -12.47 -13.48
CA SER A 59 3.50 -11.80 -14.73
C SER A 59 2.01 -11.50 -14.73
N ARG A 60 1.61 -10.27 -15.08
CA ARG A 60 0.19 -9.93 -15.20
C ARG A 60 -0.50 -10.64 -16.36
N SER A 61 0.25 -11.01 -17.41
CA SER A 61 -0.26 -11.82 -18.51
C SER A 61 0.09 -13.28 -18.26
N GLY A 62 -0.88 -14.04 -17.75
CA GLY A 62 -0.81 -15.51 -17.71
C GLY A 62 -0.49 -16.16 -16.37
N THR A 63 -0.50 -15.43 -15.25
CA THR A 63 -0.47 -16.06 -13.91
C THR A 63 -1.89 -16.17 -13.35
N ASP A 64 -2.32 -17.40 -13.06
CA ASP A 64 -3.49 -17.62 -12.21
C ASP A 64 -3.11 -17.37 -10.74
N LEU A 65 -3.42 -16.16 -10.28
CA LEU A 65 -3.15 -15.74 -8.92
C LEU A 65 -4.21 -16.25 -7.93
N PHE A 66 -5.37 -16.69 -8.42
CA PHE A 66 -6.47 -17.17 -7.57
C PHE A 66 -6.02 -18.44 -6.86
N GLU A 67 -5.41 -19.37 -7.60
CA GLU A 67 -4.88 -20.61 -7.04
C GLU A 67 -3.74 -20.35 -6.04
N PHE A 68 -2.85 -19.40 -6.33
CA PHE A 68 -1.72 -19.10 -5.45
C PHE A 68 -2.15 -18.48 -4.11
N TYR A 69 -3.00 -17.44 -4.16
CA TYR A 69 -3.44 -16.76 -2.95
C TYR A 69 -4.61 -17.44 -2.26
N ASN A 70 -5.31 -18.36 -2.95
CA ASN A 70 -6.58 -18.93 -2.53
C ASN A 70 -7.56 -17.82 -2.09
N SER A 71 -7.73 -16.83 -2.98
CA SER A 71 -8.41 -15.55 -2.76
C SER A 71 -9.17 -15.18 -4.02
N SER A 72 -10.30 -14.50 -3.85
CA SER A 72 -11.08 -13.87 -4.93
C SER A 72 -10.33 -12.76 -5.68
N LEU A 73 -9.19 -12.32 -5.15
CA LEU A 73 -8.35 -11.24 -5.66
C LEU A 73 -9.10 -9.92 -5.84
N ASP A 74 -10.07 -9.64 -4.97
CA ASP A 74 -10.65 -8.30 -4.89
C ASP A 74 -9.57 -7.34 -4.38
N MET A 75 -9.03 -6.54 -5.31
CA MET A 75 -7.89 -5.67 -5.08
C MET A 75 -8.34 -4.21 -5.06
N LYS A 76 -7.97 -3.49 -3.99
CA LYS A 76 -8.18 -2.05 -3.89
C LYS A 76 -6.87 -1.30 -3.81
N ALA A 77 -6.85 -0.10 -4.35
CA ALA A 77 -5.67 0.76 -4.24
C ALA A 77 -5.44 1.10 -2.77
N SER A 78 -4.26 0.79 -2.27
CA SER A 78 -3.94 0.98 -0.86
C SER A 78 -3.84 2.47 -0.51
N TRP A 79 -4.21 2.82 0.73
CA TRP A 79 -4.06 4.16 1.29
C TRP A 79 -2.60 4.63 1.27
N LEU A 80 -1.65 3.69 1.29
CA LEU A 80 -0.21 3.91 1.18
C LEU A 80 0.19 4.71 -0.08
N ASN A 81 -0.59 4.63 -1.16
CA ASN A 81 -0.32 5.41 -2.37
C ASN A 81 -0.45 6.93 -2.14
N LYS A 82 -1.26 7.36 -1.18
CA LYS A 82 -1.38 8.79 -0.80
C LYS A 82 -0.06 9.29 -0.24
N LEU A 83 0.59 8.52 0.62
CA LEU A 83 1.93 8.85 1.14
C LEU A 83 2.97 8.89 0.01
N LEU A 84 2.96 7.90 -0.89
CA LEU A 84 3.88 7.85 -2.04
C LEU A 84 3.63 8.93 -3.11
N SER A 85 2.52 9.67 -3.02
CA SER A 85 2.23 10.80 -3.93
C SER A 85 2.90 12.09 -3.49
N ASN A 86 3.36 12.15 -2.23
CA ASN A 86 4.05 13.31 -1.69
C ASN A 86 5.47 13.38 -2.26
N LYS A 87 5.75 14.39 -3.10
CA LYS A 87 7.06 14.58 -3.73
C LYS A 87 8.17 14.99 -2.75
N GLU A 88 7.80 15.53 -1.60
CA GLU A 88 8.74 15.83 -0.50
C GLU A 88 9.17 14.56 0.25
N PHE A 89 8.48 13.43 0.00
CA PHE A 89 8.83 12.15 0.59
C PHE A 89 10.02 11.52 -0.15
N THR A 90 11.22 12.04 0.09
CA THR A 90 12.47 11.43 -0.36
C THR A 90 12.94 10.39 0.65
N TYR A 91 12.91 9.11 0.27
CA TYR A 91 13.24 7.95 1.12
C TYR A 91 14.71 7.87 1.57
N SER A 92 15.54 8.90 1.37
CA SER A 92 16.95 8.87 1.80
C SER A 92 17.12 8.86 3.32
N GLU A 93 16.09 9.26 4.08
CA GLU A 93 16.12 9.27 5.54
C GLU A 93 15.02 8.39 6.12
N ARG A 94 15.39 7.13 6.39
CA ARG A 94 14.73 6.12 7.24
C ARG A 94 13.31 6.49 7.70
N LEU A 95 12.32 5.79 7.13
CA LEU A 95 10.96 5.66 7.65
C LEU A 95 10.98 5.42 9.18
N SER A 96 10.90 6.48 9.96
CA SER A 96 10.89 6.37 11.42
C SER A 96 9.45 6.16 11.87
N LYS A 97 9.25 5.36 12.92
CA LYS A 97 7.93 5.19 13.57
C LYS A 97 7.26 6.53 13.91
N ARG A 98 8.04 7.62 14.02
CA ARG A 98 7.57 8.98 14.28
C ARG A 98 6.90 9.60 13.05
N ILE A 99 7.48 9.47 11.86
CA ILE A 99 6.90 9.99 10.61
C ILE A 99 5.62 9.24 10.27
N LEU A 100 5.65 7.90 10.38
CA LEU A 100 4.45 7.06 10.22
C LEU A 100 3.34 7.48 11.19
N LYS A 101 3.65 7.71 12.46
CA LYS A 101 2.67 8.18 13.45
C LYS A 101 2.15 9.59 13.15
N TYR A 102 3.00 10.49 12.66
CA TYR A 102 2.60 11.86 12.36
C TYR A 102 1.63 11.89 11.17
N ASP A 103 1.95 11.19 10.08
CA ASP A 103 1.11 11.17 8.89
C ASP A 103 -0.17 10.34 9.08
N LEU A 104 -0.13 9.26 9.86
CA LEU A 104 -1.31 8.46 10.22
C LEU A 104 -2.24 9.20 11.19
N ALA A 105 -1.71 9.95 12.16
CA ALA A 105 -2.53 10.71 13.11
C ALA A 105 -3.28 11.87 12.44
N HIS A 106 -2.74 12.45 11.36
CA HIS A 106 -3.44 13.49 10.60
C HIS A 106 -4.63 12.97 9.78
N GLN A 107 -4.69 11.66 9.50
CA GLN A 107 -5.85 11.08 8.81
C GLN A 107 -7.07 10.94 9.73
N GLU A 108 -6.88 10.74 11.04
CA GLU A 108 -8.00 10.72 12.00
C GLU A 108 -8.59 12.12 12.21
N THR A 109 -7.80 13.19 12.09
CA THR A 109 -8.29 14.57 12.23
C THR A 109 -8.95 15.13 10.96
N ASP A 110 -8.48 14.75 9.77
CA ASP A 110 -9.06 15.23 8.50
C ASP A 110 -10.44 14.60 8.19
N THR A 111 -10.78 13.48 8.84
CA THR A 111 -12.09 12.84 8.66
C THR A 111 -13.18 13.47 9.54
N ILE A 112 -12.81 14.31 10.53
CA ILE A 112 -13.77 14.98 11.44
C ILE A 112 -13.99 16.45 11.04
N ALA A 113 -13.08 17.07 10.28
CA ALA A 113 -13.13 18.49 9.95
C ALA A 113 -13.97 18.87 8.71
N ASN A 114 -14.69 17.93 8.08
CA ASN A 114 -15.50 18.20 6.87
C ASN A 114 -17.01 17.97 7.04
N VAL A 115 -17.51 17.97 8.28
CA VAL A 115 -18.95 18.12 8.56
C VAL A 115 -19.19 19.50 9.14
N GLY A 116 -19.52 20.46 8.25
CA GLY A 116 -20.13 21.72 8.66
C GLY A 116 -19.29 22.96 8.37
N CYS A 117 -19.30 23.41 7.12
CA CYS A 117 -19.45 24.84 6.86
C CYS A 117 -20.01 25.07 5.45
N CYS A 118 -21.34 25.19 5.37
CA CYS A 118 -22.04 25.91 4.31
C CYS A 118 -23.13 26.72 5.01
N ILE A 119 -22.75 27.82 5.65
CA ILE A 119 -23.67 28.93 5.88
C ILE A 119 -23.60 29.76 4.60
N ILE A 120 -24.65 29.66 3.78
CA ILE A 120 -24.88 30.54 2.63
C ILE A 120 -25.42 31.86 3.20
N PHE A 121 -24.87 32.96 2.70
CA PHE A 121 -25.19 34.36 2.99
C PHE A 121 -26.69 34.68 2.95
#